data_AF-A0A2A4M2S0-F1
#
_entry.id   AF-A0A2A4M2S0-F1
#
_cell.length_a   1.000
_cell.length_b   1.000
_cell.length_c   1.000
_cell.angle_alpha   90.00
_cell.angle_beta   90.00
_cell.angle_gamma   90.00
#
_symmetry.space_group_name_H-M   'P 1'
#
loop_
_entity.id
_entity.type
_entity.pdbx_description
1 polymer ?
#
loop_
_entity_poly.entity_id
_entity_poly.type
_entity_poly.pdbx_seq_one_letter_code
_entity_poly.pdbx_strand_id
1 'polypeptide(L)'
;MNRSNQTDKEPTVGFSFCRIEPEFLRVKDVELMFGIKRGKLYGLIREGKVKSKTLRSRGTIRGVRLIDVQSVRDFINSSED
;
A
#
# COMPACT_ATOMS: atom_id res chain seq x y z
N MET A 1 18.59 -21.77 -53.20
CA MET A 1 18.11 -22.39 -51.94
C MET A 1 18.90 -21.83 -50.77
N ASN A 2 18.20 -21.18 -49.84
CA ASN A 2 18.74 -20.37 -48.73
C ASN A 2 19.15 -21.23 -47.52
N ARG A 3 20.22 -20.86 -46.80
CA ARG A 3 20.45 -21.27 -45.41
C ARG A 3 20.94 -20.08 -44.56
N SER A 4 20.09 -19.75 -43.58
CA SER A 4 20.37 -19.29 -42.21
C SER A 4 21.31 -18.10 -42.00
N ASN A 5 20.72 -16.91 -41.80
CA ASN A 5 21.30 -15.90 -40.92
C ASN A 5 20.92 -16.25 -39.48
N GLN A 6 21.90 -16.62 -38.69
CA GLN A 6 21.81 -16.78 -37.24
C GLN A 6 21.95 -15.39 -36.62
N THR A 7 20.85 -14.84 -36.11
CA THR A 7 20.89 -13.66 -35.24
C THR A 7 20.88 -14.12 -33.80
N ASP A 8 22.02 -13.94 -33.14
CA ASP A 8 22.19 -14.09 -31.71
C ASP A 8 21.24 -13.12 -30.99
N LYS A 9 20.14 -13.63 -30.45
CA LYS A 9 19.27 -12.85 -29.57
C LYS A 9 19.97 -12.76 -28.22
N GLU A 10 20.49 -11.58 -27.88
CA GLU A 10 20.95 -11.30 -26.52
C GLU A 10 19.85 -11.64 -25.50
N PRO A 11 20.19 -12.25 -24.35
CA PRO A 11 19.20 -12.55 -23.34
C PRO A 11 18.66 -11.24 -22.79
N THR A 12 17.38 -10.96 -23.04
CA THR A 12 16.68 -9.85 -22.39
C THR A 12 16.66 -10.15 -20.89
N VAL A 13 17.56 -9.53 -20.14
CA VAL A 13 17.53 -9.49 -18.67
C VAL A 13 16.20 -8.86 -18.26
N GLY A 14 15.24 -9.71 -17.91
CA GLY A 14 13.94 -9.28 -17.41
C GLY A 14 14.13 -8.53 -16.10
N PHE A 15 13.92 -7.21 -16.12
CA PHE A 15 13.85 -6.43 -14.89
C PHE A 15 12.58 -6.84 -14.13
N SER A 16 12.76 -7.61 -13.06
CA SER A 16 11.68 -7.84 -12.09
C SER A 16 11.40 -6.52 -11.36
N PHE A 17 10.30 -5.86 -11.69
CA PHE A 17 9.79 -4.75 -10.89
C PHE A 17 9.29 -5.30 -9.55
N CYS A 18 10.14 -5.24 -8.52
CA CYS A 18 9.72 -5.51 -7.15
C CYS A 18 8.85 -4.34 -6.67
N ARG A 19 7.52 -4.50 -6.76
CA ARG A 19 6.58 -3.55 -6.17
C ARG A 19 6.62 -3.74 -4.66
N ILE A 20 7.28 -2.81 -3.96
CA ILE A 20 7.25 -2.76 -2.49
C ILE A 20 5.87 -2.27 -2.09
N GLU A 21 5.05 -3.16 -1.54
CA GLU A 21 3.78 -2.79 -0.94
C GLU A 21 3.97 -2.60 0.57
N PRO A 22 3.71 -1.39 1.10
CA PRO A 22 3.86 -1.15 2.52
C PRO A 22 2.72 -1.83 3.30
N GLU A 23 3.06 -2.44 4.44
CA GLU A 23 2.07 -2.96 5.40
C GLU A 23 1.37 -1.82 6.16
N PHE A 24 2.09 -0.72 6.39
CA PHE A 24 1.60 0.43 7.15
C PHE A 24 1.83 1.74 6.42
N LEU A 25 0.84 2.63 6.51
CA LEU A 25 0.89 3.98 5.96
C LEU A 25 0.61 5.02 7.02
N ARG A 26 1.12 6.26 6.84
CA ARG A 26 0.60 7.40 7.62
C ARG A 26 -0.72 7.85 7.01
N VAL A 27 -1.48 8.61 7.79
CA VAL A 27 -2.78 9.19 7.36
C VAL A 27 -2.71 9.89 6.00
N LYS A 28 -1.65 10.69 5.76
CA LYS A 28 -1.48 11.40 4.47
C LYS A 28 -1.22 10.43 3.31
N ASP A 29 -0.50 9.35 3.56
CA ASP A 29 -0.15 8.38 2.52
C ASP A 29 -1.34 7.47 2.18
N VAL A 30 -2.25 7.22 3.14
CA VAL A 30 -3.54 6.57 2.86
C VAL A 30 -4.38 7.43 1.91
N GLU A 31 -4.40 8.74 2.10
CA GLU A 31 -5.09 9.66 1.19
C GLU A 31 -4.48 9.63 -0.22
N LEU A 32 -3.14 9.60 -0.33
CA LEU A 32 -2.44 9.52 -1.61
C LEU A 32 -2.66 8.18 -2.33
N MET A 33 -2.63 7.07 -1.59
CA MET A 33 -2.68 5.72 -2.17
C MET A 33 -4.11 5.22 -2.44
N PHE A 34 -5.08 5.58 -1.59
CA PHE A 34 -6.45 5.07 -1.66
C PHE A 34 -7.52 6.16 -1.85
N GLY A 35 -7.14 7.44 -1.87
CA GLY A 35 -8.10 8.56 -2.01
C GLY A 35 -8.95 8.84 -0.76
N ILE A 36 -8.73 8.12 0.35
CA ILE A 36 -9.54 8.27 1.57
C ILE A 36 -9.06 9.47 2.38
N LYS A 37 -9.87 10.54 2.42
CA LYS A 37 -9.59 11.74 3.21
C LYS A 37 -9.53 11.44 4.71
N ARG A 38 -8.71 12.22 5.42
CA ARG A 38 -8.53 12.16 6.88
C ARG A 38 -9.84 12.04 7.67
N GLY A 39 -10.86 12.85 7.35
CA GLY A 39 -12.14 12.85 8.09
C GLY A 39 -12.84 11.49 8.03
N LYS A 40 -12.98 10.93 6.83
CA LYS A 40 -13.56 9.59 6.62
C LYS A 40 -12.72 8.51 7.28
N LEU A 41 -11.39 8.56 7.11
CA LEU A 41 -10.47 7.59 7.70
C LEU A 41 -10.59 7.51 9.22
N TYR A 42 -10.68 8.66 9.92
CA TYR A 42 -10.90 8.66 11.36
C TYR A 42 -12.27 8.11 11.77
N GLY A 43 -13.30 8.32 10.95
CA GLY A 43 -14.60 7.68 11.13
C GLY A 43 -14.49 6.15 11.04
N LEU A 44 -13.84 5.64 10.00
CA LEU A 44 -13.64 4.19 9.81
C LEU A 44 -12.83 3.54 10.93
N ILE A 45 -11.81 4.24 11.44
CA ILE A 45 -11.04 3.77 12.61
C ILE A 45 -11.92 3.72 13.86
N ARG A 46 -12.76 4.74 14.08
CA ARG A 46 -13.69 4.79 15.21
C ARG A 46 -14.76 3.70 15.13
N GLU A 47 -15.23 3.41 13.92
CA GLU A 47 -16.21 2.34 13.64
C GLU A 47 -15.59 0.93 13.68
N GLY A 48 -14.27 0.80 13.88
CA GLY A 48 -13.58 -0.49 13.91
C GLY A 48 -13.38 -1.14 12.54
N LYS A 49 -13.74 -0.45 11.44
CA LYS A 49 -13.64 -0.95 10.06
C LYS A 49 -12.20 -0.91 9.52
N VAL A 50 -11.39 0.01 10.03
CA VAL A 50 -9.97 0.15 9.66
C VAL A 50 -9.10 0.07 10.91
N LYS A 51 -8.08 -0.79 10.88
CA LYS A 51 -7.14 -0.98 11.99
C LYS A 51 -6.04 0.09 11.94
N SER A 52 -5.59 0.51 13.13
CA SER A 52 -4.46 1.44 13.23
C SER A 52 -3.69 1.26 14.53
N LYS A 53 -2.40 1.60 14.51
CA LYS A 53 -1.51 1.62 15.68
C LYS A 53 -0.94 3.01 15.87
N THR A 54 -0.68 3.40 17.12
CA THR A 54 0.02 4.65 17.44
C THR A 54 1.40 4.32 17.99
N LEU A 55 2.44 4.67 17.25
CA LEU A 55 3.82 4.61 17.72
C LEU A 55 4.09 5.85 18.58
N ARG A 56 4.45 5.63 19.83
CA ARG A 56 4.80 6.69 20.80
C ARG A 56 6.01 6.27 21.60
N SER A 57 6.93 7.20 21.80
CA SER A 57 8.02 7.01 22.77
C SER A 57 7.49 7.25 24.18
N ARG A 58 8.14 6.66 25.19
CA ARG A 58 7.78 6.91 26.58
C ARG A 58 7.96 8.40 26.89
N GLY A 59 6.95 9.01 27.50
CA GLY A 59 6.96 10.43 27.89
C GLY A 59 6.53 11.42 26.79
N THR A 60 6.26 10.99 25.56
CA THR A 60 5.80 11.91 24.50
C THR A 60 4.28 12.05 24.48
N ILE A 61 3.79 13.29 24.40
CA ILE A 61 2.36 13.61 24.26
C ILE A 61 1.82 13.22 22.88
N ARG A 62 2.65 13.35 21.84
CA ARG A 62 2.28 13.08 20.44
C ARG A 62 2.97 11.83 19.92
N GLY A 63 2.21 11.00 19.21
CA GLY A 63 2.72 9.81 18.50
C GLY A 63 2.39 9.86 17.01
N VAL A 64 2.97 8.94 16.25
CA VAL A 64 2.68 8.74 14.83
C VAL A 64 1.63 7.65 14.69
N ARG A 65 0.51 7.96 14.03
CA ARG A 65 -0.50 6.96 13.70
C ARG A 65 -0.15 6.27 12.39
N LEU A 66 -0.04 4.95 12.47
CA LEU A 66 0.14 4.03 11.36
C LEU A 66 -1.17 3.31 11.09
N ILE A 67 -1.55 3.24 9.82
CA ILE A 67 -2.77 2.61 9.33
C ILE A 67 -2.40 1.28 8.70
N ASP A 68 -3.09 0.23 9.10
CA ASP A 68 -2.90 -1.12 8.56
C ASP A 68 -3.51 -1.19 7.15
N VAL A 69 -2.65 -1.35 6.14
CA VAL A 69 -3.05 -1.30 4.73
C VAL A 69 -4.01 -2.44 4.38
N GLN A 70 -3.80 -3.62 4.96
CA GLN A 70 -4.68 -4.76 4.69
C GLN A 70 -6.11 -4.47 5.13
N SER A 71 -6.33 -3.95 6.34
CA SER A 71 -7.68 -3.57 6.78
C SER A 71 -8.35 -2.49 5.92
N VAL A 72 -7.57 -1.59 5.30
CA VAL A 72 -8.12 -0.60 4.35
C VAL A 72 -8.61 -1.29 3.09
N ARG A 73 -7.84 -2.23 2.54
CA ARG A 73 -8.23 -3.03 1.37
C ARG A 73 -9.44 -3.88 1.66
N ASP A 74 -9.46 -4.55 2.82
CA ASP A 74 -10.59 -5.37 3.26
C ASP A 74 -11.87 -4.51 3.31
N PHE A 75 -11.82 -3.30 3.87
CA PHE A 75 -12.95 -2.38 3.91
C PHE A 75 -13.41 -1.94 2.50
N ILE A 76 -12.47 -1.63 1.60
CA ILE A 76 -12.79 -1.23 0.22
C ILE A 76 -13.52 -2.38 -0.49
N ASN A 77 -12.96 -3.59 -0.41
CA ASN A 77 -13.52 -4.77 -1.07
C ASN A 77 -14.82 -5.25 -0.43
N SER A 78 -15.03 -5.04 0.88
CA SER A 78 -16.30 -5.37 1.55
C SER A 78 -17.39 -4.33 1.29
N SER A 79 -17.06 -3.18 0.71
CA SER A 79 -18.03 -2.12 0.40
C SER A 79 -18.65 -2.28 -0.99
N GLU A 80 -18.25 -3.31 -1.75
CA GLU A 80 -18.98 -3.82 -2.91
C GLU A 80 -19.98 -4.88 -2.44
N ASP A 81 -21.16 -4.41 -1.97
CA ASP A 81 -22.46 -5.12 -1.96
C ASP A 81 -23.58 -4.13 -1.59
#